data_AF-A0A3M1F1U2-F1
#
_entry.id   AF-A0A3M1F1U2-F1
#
_cell.length_a   1.000
_cell.length_b   1.000
_cell.length_c   1.000
_cell.angle_alpha   90.00
_cell.angle_beta   90.00
_cell.angle_gamma   90.00
#
_symmetry.space_group_name_H-M   'P 1'
#
loop_
_entity.id
_entity.type
_entity.pdbx_description
1 polymer ?
#
loop_
_entity_poly.entity_id
_entity_poly.type
_entity_poly.pdbx_seq_one_letter_code
_entity_poly.pdbx_strand_id
1 'polypeptide(L)'
;MPHIHLIGIGGAGLSAIATVLLEQGYTVSGSDVQDSEAVARLRARGATVAIGHRAENVTRPDVVVVSSAIPPDNPEVAAAR
;
A
#
# COMPACT_ATOMS: atom_id res chain seq x y z
N MET A 1 -14.47 5.30 -7.24
CA MET A 1 -14.36 4.27 -6.19
C MET A 1 -13.46 4.79 -5.09
N PRO A 2 -13.63 4.34 -3.84
CA PRO A 2 -12.72 4.69 -2.76
C PRO A 2 -11.30 4.19 -3.05
N HIS A 3 -10.31 5.00 -2.69
CA HIS A 3 -8.89 4.74 -2.85
C HIS A 3 -8.27 4.38 -1.51
N ILE A 4 -7.64 3.20 -1.47
CA ILE A 4 -6.99 2.67 -0.28
C ILE A 4 -5.48 2.61 -0.53
N HIS A 5 -4.70 3.20 0.38
CA HIS A 5 -3.24 3.17 0.36
C HIS A 5 -2.72 2.25 1.48
N LEU A 6 -1.91 1.25 1.13
CA LEU A 6 -1.35 0.29 2.08
C LEU A 6 0.18 0.50 2.23
N ILE A 7 0.64 0.79 3.44
CA ILE A 7 2.06 0.97 3.77
C ILE A 7 2.64 -0.36 4.26
N GLY A 8 3.63 -0.90 3.54
CA GLY A 8 4.14 -2.27 3.71
C GLY A 8 3.29 -3.31 2.96
N ILE A 9 2.80 -2.95 1.77
CA ILE A 9 1.80 -3.73 1.03
C ILE A 9 2.25 -5.13 0.61
N GLY A 10 3.56 -5.36 0.48
CA GLY A 10 4.17 -6.65 0.14
C GLY A 10 4.25 -7.62 1.32
N GLY A 11 3.92 -7.20 2.54
CA GLY A 11 3.84 -8.10 3.69
C GLY A 11 2.75 -9.16 3.54
N ALA A 12 2.92 -10.33 4.17
CA ALA A 12 2.01 -11.47 4.03
C ALA A 12 0.53 -11.13 4.35
N GLY A 13 0.29 -10.31 5.38
CA GLY A 13 -1.07 -9.87 5.74
C GLY A 13 -1.64 -8.83 4.78
N LEU A 14 -0.90 -7.75 4.51
CA LEU A 14 -1.41 -6.65 3.69
C LEU A 14 -1.55 -7.02 2.22
N SER A 15 -0.70 -7.90 1.68
CA SER A 15 -0.81 -8.34 0.29
C SER A 15 -2.08 -9.16 0.02
N ALA A 16 -2.52 -9.95 1.00
CA ALA A 16 -3.80 -10.66 0.94
C ALA A 16 -4.99 -9.68 1.00
N ILE A 17 -4.93 -8.67 1.86
CA ILE A 17 -5.98 -7.64 1.95
C ILE A 17 -6.05 -6.82 0.65
N ALA A 18 -4.91 -6.34 0.15
CA ALA A 18 -4.82 -5.59 -1.10
C ALA A 18 -5.39 -6.37 -2.29
N THR A 19 -5.13 -7.68 -2.32
CA THR A 19 -5.69 -8.60 -3.31
C THR A 19 -7.22 -8.60 -3.29
N VAL A 20 -7.84 -8.77 -2.11
CA VAL A 20 -9.31 -8.78 -1.99
C VAL A 20 -9.91 -7.42 -2.34
N LEU A 21 -9.26 -6.32 -1.95
CA LEU A 21 -9.72 -4.97 -2.29
C LEU A 21 -9.73 -4.73 -3.81
N LEU A 22 -8.69 -5.18 -4.52
CA LEU A 22 -8.65 -5.12 -5.98
C LEU A 22 -9.76 -5.96 -6.62
N GLU A 23 -10.00 -7.18 -6.12
CA GLU A 23 -11.08 -8.06 -6.60
C GLU A 23 -12.48 -7.46 -6.38
N GLN A 24 -12.64 -6.66 -5.32
CA GLN A 24 -13.85 -5.91 -5.02
C GLN A 24 -13.97 -4.60 -5.83
N GLY A 25 -12.98 -4.28 -6.68
CA GLY A 25 -13.00 -3.11 -7.56
C GLY A 25 -12.53 -1.80 -6.91
N TYR A 26 -11.91 -1.85 -5.73
CA TYR A 26 -11.31 -0.65 -5.13
C TYR A 26 -10.07 -0.20 -5.89
N THR A 27 -9.78 1.10 -5.83
CA THR A 27 -8.49 1.62 -6.26
C THR A 27 -7.49 1.35 -5.15
N VAL A 28 -6.45 0.56 -5.45
CA VAL A 28 -5.44 0.17 -4.48
C VAL A 28 -4.09 0.74 -4.87
N SER A 29 -3.44 1.36 -3.90
CA SER A 29 -2.03 1.75 -4.00
C SER A 29 -1.29 1.34 -2.74
N GLY A 30 0.03 1.41 -2.77
CA GLY A 30 0.82 1.19 -1.57
C GLY A 30 2.30 1.42 -1.77
N SER A 31 3.04 1.18 -0.71
CA SER A 31 4.49 1.26 -0.69
C SER A 31 5.08 0.03 0.01
N ASP A 32 6.30 -0.32 -0.35
CA ASP A 32 7.09 -1.30 0.39
C ASP A 32 8.58 -0.94 0.35
N VAL A 33 9.38 -1.50 1.25
CA VAL A 33 10.83 -1.23 1.34
C VAL A 33 11.59 -1.83 0.16
N GLN A 34 11.08 -2.93 -0.41
CA GLN A 34 11.73 -3.65 -1.51
C GLN A 34 10.71 -4.31 -2.44
N ASP A 35 11.17 -4.66 -3.64
CA ASP A 35 10.36 -5.46 -4.55
C ASP A 35 10.25 -6.92 -4.06
N SER A 36 9.15 -7.58 -4.42
CA SER A 36 8.88 -8.96 -4.02
C SER A 36 7.89 -9.61 -4.98
N GLU A 37 7.76 -10.94 -4.91
CA GLU A 37 6.76 -11.65 -5.70
C GLU A 37 5.34 -11.17 -5.41
N ALA A 38 5.04 -10.85 -4.14
CA ALA A 38 3.74 -10.30 -3.74
C ALA A 38 3.50 -8.92 -4.39
N VAL A 39 4.50 -8.04 -4.36
CA VAL A 39 4.43 -6.72 -5.02
C VAL A 39 4.22 -6.86 -6.53
N ALA A 40 4.98 -7.75 -7.17
CA ALA A 40 4.84 -8.02 -8.60
C ALA A 40 3.43 -8.51 -8.97
N ARG A 41 2.88 -9.44 -8.18
CA ARG A 41 1.50 -9.94 -8.36
C ARG A 41 0.48 -8.83 -8.19
N LEU A 42 0.58 -8.00 -7.17
CA LEU A 42 -0.35 -6.89 -6.94
C LEU A 42 -0.31 -5.87 -8.08
N ARG A 43 0.88 -5.51 -8.57
CA ARG A 43 1.03 -4.64 -9.75
C ARG A 43 0.37 -5.24 -10.98
N ALA A 44 0.57 -6.54 -11.23
CA ALA A 44 -0.08 -7.24 -12.34
C ALA A 44 -1.62 -7.24 -12.23
N ARG A 45 -2.17 -7.09 -11.02
CA ARG A 45 -3.61 -6.97 -10.77
C ARG A 45 -4.13 -5.53 -10.75
N GLY A 46 -3.27 -4.55 -11.05
CA GLY A 46 -3.66 -3.13 -11.17
C GLY A 46 -3.37 -2.27 -9.95
N ALA A 47 -2.69 -2.80 -8.91
CA ALA A 47 -2.23 -1.97 -7.81
C ALA A 47 -1.09 -1.04 -8.25
N THR A 48 -1.11 0.21 -7.77
CA THR A 48 0.04 1.11 -7.90
C THR A 48 0.95 0.94 -6.69
N VAL A 49 2.14 0.34 -6.86
CA VAL A 49 3.06 0.08 -5.75
C VAL A 49 4.39 0.80 -5.95
N ALA A 50 4.76 1.66 -4.99
CA ALA A 50 6.05 2.33 -4.94
C ALA A 50 7.06 1.53 -4.10
N ILE A 51 8.33 1.53 -4.52
CA ILE A 51 9.43 1.00 -3.69
C ILE A 51 10.14 2.16 -2.96
N GLY A 52 10.33 1.98 -1.67
CA GLY A 52 10.81 2.97 -0.72
C GLY A 52 9.68 3.85 -0.18
N HIS A 53 9.76 4.13 1.12
CA HIS A 53 8.77 4.97 1.81
C HIS A 53 9.06 6.45 1.62
N ARG A 54 8.05 7.19 1.13
CA ARG A 54 8.15 8.60 0.74
C ARG A 54 6.81 9.27 0.94
N ALA A 55 6.77 10.44 1.56
CA ALA A 55 5.53 11.16 1.84
C ALA A 55 4.67 11.36 0.57
N GLU A 56 5.34 11.54 -0.58
CA GLU A 56 4.73 11.75 -1.89
C GLU A 56 3.97 10.52 -2.41
N ASN A 57 4.20 9.33 -1.85
CA ASN A 57 3.45 8.13 -2.21
C ASN A 57 1.97 8.22 -1.76
N VAL A 58 1.68 9.02 -0.73
CA VAL A 58 0.32 9.22 -0.18
C VAL A 58 -0.41 10.28 -1.00
N THR A 59 -1.01 9.84 -2.10
CA THR A 59 -1.67 10.72 -3.10
C THR A 59 -3.16 10.89 -2.84
N ARG A 60 -3.52 11.46 -1.68
CA ARG A 60 -4.92 11.71 -1.24
C ARG A 60 -5.83 10.45 -1.23
N PRO A 61 -5.42 9.34 -0.57
CA PRO A 61 -6.32 8.21 -0.39
C PRO A 61 -7.46 8.54 0.57
N ASP A 62 -8.58 7.84 0.41
CA ASP A 62 -9.70 7.91 1.36
C ASP A 62 -9.35 7.18 2.67
N VAL A 63 -8.55 6.13 2.59
CA VAL A 63 -8.10 5.32 3.74
C VAL A 63 -6.63 4.95 3.60
N VAL A 64 -5.88 5.07 4.70
CA VAL A 64 -4.51 4.57 4.82
C VAL A 64 -4.50 3.38 5.77
N VAL A 65 -3.96 2.25 5.31
CA VAL A 65 -3.76 1.04 6.11
C VAL A 65 -2.27 0.84 6.33
N VAL A 66 -1.89 0.63 7.59
CA VAL A 66 -0.49 0.58 8.00
C VAL A 66 -0.21 -0.77 8.64
N SER A 67 0.83 -1.48 8.18
CA SER A 67 1.28 -2.70 8.84
C SER A 67 1.87 -2.38 10.22
N SER A 68 1.70 -3.27 11.19
CA SER A 68 2.33 -3.14 12.52
C SER A 68 3.86 -3.13 12.47
N ALA A 69 4.45 -3.59 11.36
CA ALA A 69 5.89 -3.54 11.11
C ALA A 69 6.37 -2.15 10.66
N ILE A 70 5.47 -1.20 10.36
CA ILE A 70 5.83 0.15 9.93
C ILE A 70 6.08 1.05 11.15
N PRO A 71 7.26 1.66 11.26
CA PRO A 71 7.57 2.60 12.31
C PRO A 71 6.66 3.85 12.30
N PRO A 72 6.37 4.45 13.47
CA PRO A 72 5.56 5.67 13.56
C PRO A 72 6.15 6.90 12.88
N ASP A 73 7.48 6.94 12.70
CA ASP A 73 8.23 8.00 12.02
C ASP A 73 8.31 7.81 10.49
N ASN A 74 7.62 6.78 9.96
CA ASN A 74 7.51 6.60 8.52
C ASN A 74 6.90 7.86 7.88
N PRO A 75 7.53 8.41 6.81
CA PRO A 75 7.10 9.66 6.20
C PRO A 75 5.68 9.61 5.63
N GLU A 76 5.21 8.43 5.20
CA GLU A 76 3.84 8.24 4.71
C GLU A 76 2.81 8.23 5.84
N VAL A 77 3.17 7.65 7.00
CA VAL A 77 2.32 7.69 8.20
C VAL A 77 2.16 9.12 8.69
N ALA A 78 3.24 9.91 8.68
CA ALA A 78 3.20 11.33 9.02
C ALA A 78 2.35 12.15 8.03
N ALA A 79 2.46 11.86 6.73
CA ALA A 79 1.70 12.56 5.69
C ALA A 79 0.19 12.22 5.70
N ALA A 80 -0.19 11.09 6.29
CA ALA A 80 -1.56 10.61 6.37
C ALA A 80 -2.32 11.09 7.62
N ARG A 81 -1.66 11.77 8.56
CA ARG A 81 -2.27 12.34 9.78
C ARG A 81 -2.81 13.74 9.52
#